data_AF-A0A3A5MQM3-F1
#
_entry.id   AF-A0A3A5MQM3-F1
#
_cell.length_a   1.000
_cell.length_b   1.000
_cell.length_c   1.000
_cell.angle_alpha   90.00
_cell.angle_beta   90.00
_cell.angle_gamma   90.00
#
_symmetry.space_group_name_H-M   'P 1'
#
loop_
_entity.id
_entity.type
_entity.pdbx_description
1 polymer ?
#
loop_
_entity_poly.entity_id
_entity_poly.type
_entity_poly.pdbx_seq_one_letter_code
_entity_poly.pdbx_strand_id
1 'polypeptide(L)'
;MDQDSGGAVMNRRSFDEAISRAIAGEHLADTGSKPLDVVLRDIAHTAPGSTAQDDAVVVARLVFDELARGTDGAMIPWSGPPCPACGAEMNAEIISTSRGLKASERCPRCDLVLLIPDLFTGLTAQRTVVDASAPPAIHPAR
;
A
#
# COMPACT_ATOMS: atom_id res chain seq x y z
N MET A 1 16.87 -21.84 23.06
CA MET A 1 15.75 -21.03 22.58
C MET A 1 16.26 -19.62 22.58
N ASP A 2 16.33 -18.96 21.43
CA ASP A 2 16.40 -17.51 21.22
C ASP A 2 16.48 -17.32 19.70
N GLN A 3 15.34 -17.53 19.04
CA GLN A 3 15.18 -17.06 17.66
C GLN A 3 14.78 -15.60 17.78
N ASP A 4 15.80 -14.74 17.76
CA ASP A 4 15.70 -13.32 17.51
C ASP A 4 15.08 -13.13 16.11
N SER A 5 13.76 -13.24 16.05
CA SER A 5 12.95 -13.00 14.85
C SER A 5 12.76 -11.50 14.74
N GLY A 6 13.87 -10.78 14.60
CA GLY A 6 13.86 -9.43 14.06
C GLY A 6 13.30 -9.54 12.65
N GLY A 7 12.02 -9.19 12.50
CA GLY A 7 11.29 -9.22 11.23
C GLY A 7 11.99 -8.33 10.21
N ALA A 8 12.95 -8.91 9.49
CA ALA A 8 13.66 -8.22 8.44
C ALA A 8 12.65 -7.97 7.32
N VAL A 9 12.30 -6.70 7.13
CA VAL A 9 11.57 -6.25 5.94
C VAL A 9 12.27 -6.85 4.72
N MET A 10 11.49 -7.52 3.88
CA MET A 10 11.96 -8.16 2.64
C MET A 10 12.92 -7.22 1.89
N ASN A 11 14.04 -7.75 1.35
CA ASN A 11 14.96 -6.92 0.57
C ASN A 11 14.37 -6.59 -0.82
N ARG A 12 14.89 -5.54 -1.49
CA ARG A 12 14.35 -5.04 -2.77
C ARG A 12 14.27 -6.10 -3.86
N ARG A 13 15.26 -6.99 -3.95
CA ARG A 13 15.29 -8.06 -4.97
C ARG A 13 14.18 -9.08 -4.74
N SER A 14 14.01 -9.52 -3.49
CA SER A 14 12.92 -10.42 -3.10
C SER A 14 11.55 -9.77 -3.32
N PHE A 15 11.46 -8.44 -3.15
CA PHE A 15 10.23 -7.70 -3.42
C PHE A 15 9.89 -7.59 -4.91
N ASP A 16 10.86 -7.30 -5.78
CA ASP A 16 10.62 -7.28 -7.23
C ASP A 16 10.25 -8.69 -7.77
N GLU A 17 10.79 -9.75 -7.18
CA GLU A 17 10.39 -11.13 -7.47
C GLU A 17 8.95 -11.41 -7.01
N ALA A 18 8.58 -10.95 -5.80
CA ALA A 18 7.22 -11.03 -5.30
C ALA A 18 6.23 -10.31 -6.21
N ILE A 19 6.53 -9.08 -6.67
CA ILE A 19 5.69 -8.37 -7.66
C ILE A 19 5.51 -9.22 -8.93
N SER A 20 6.60 -9.77 -9.46
CA SER A 20 6.56 -10.55 -10.71
C SER A 20 5.62 -11.76 -10.60
N ARG A 21 5.66 -12.44 -9.45
CA ARG A 21 4.79 -13.59 -9.15
C ARG A 21 3.34 -13.18 -8.89
N ALA A 22 3.11 -12.06 -8.20
CA ALA A 22 1.77 -11.50 -8.00
C ALA A 22 1.12 -11.11 -9.34
N ILE A 23 1.88 -10.52 -10.26
CA ILE A 23 1.39 -10.20 -11.62
C ILE A 23 0.98 -11.47 -12.37
N ALA A 24 1.68 -12.59 -12.15
CA ALA A 24 1.33 -13.89 -12.69
C ALA A 24 0.12 -14.56 -12.00
N GLY A 25 -0.48 -13.91 -10.99
CA GLY A 25 -1.63 -14.41 -10.24
C GLY A 25 -1.27 -15.44 -9.17
N GLU A 26 0.02 -15.59 -8.82
CA GLU A 26 0.42 -16.52 -7.78
C GLU A 26 0.06 -15.99 -6.39
N HIS A 27 -0.46 -16.87 -5.53
CA HIS A 27 -0.65 -16.55 -4.13
C HIS A 27 0.70 -16.57 -3.40
N LEU A 28 1.14 -15.41 -2.93
CA LEU A 28 2.40 -15.27 -2.23
C LEU A 28 2.29 -15.68 -0.76
N ALA A 29 3.40 -16.19 -0.22
CA ALA A 29 3.54 -16.47 1.20
C ALA A 29 3.67 -15.16 1.99
N ASP A 30 3.37 -15.23 3.29
CA ASP A 30 3.53 -14.13 4.26
C ASP A 30 4.93 -13.50 4.11
N THR A 31 4.96 -12.23 3.76
CA THR A 31 6.18 -11.45 3.51
C THR A 31 6.85 -10.97 4.80
N GLY A 32 6.31 -11.34 5.97
CA GLY A 32 6.74 -10.85 7.28
C GLY A 32 6.28 -9.43 7.56
N SER A 33 5.58 -8.81 6.62
CA SER A 33 5.03 -7.47 6.73
C SER A 33 3.66 -7.49 6.09
N LYS A 34 2.63 -7.52 6.94
CA LYS A 34 1.26 -7.51 6.47
C LYS A 34 1.02 -6.40 5.40
N PRO A 35 1.52 -5.14 5.52
CA PRO A 35 1.43 -4.11 4.46
C PRO A 35 1.78 -4.59 3.05
N LEU A 36 2.81 -5.42 2.93
CA LEU A 36 3.23 -6.00 1.66
C LEU A 36 2.29 -7.12 1.23
N ASP A 37 1.78 -7.93 2.16
CA ASP A 37 0.83 -9.01 1.83
C ASP A 37 -0.45 -8.48 1.18
N VAL A 38 -1.01 -7.36 1.64
CA VAL A 38 -2.23 -6.80 1.04
C VAL A 38 -1.97 -6.27 -0.35
N VAL A 39 -0.94 -5.46 -0.56
CA VAL A 39 -0.68 -4.88 -1.89
C VAL A 39 -0.31 -5.96 -2.90
N LEU A 40 0.40 -7.00 -2.48
CA LEU A 40 0.71 -8.14 -3.34
C LEU A 40 -0.53 -8.97 -3.67
N ARG A 41 -1.43 -9.17 -2.69
CA ARG A 41 -2.72 -9.83 -2.92
C ARG A 41 -3.60 -9.03 -3.86
N ASP A 42 -3.61 -7.70 -3.73
CA ASP A 42 -4.37 -6.80 -4.60
C ASP A 42 -3.91 -6.89 -6.06
N ILE A 43 -2.59 -6.91 -6.30
CA ILE A 43 -2.00 -7.15 -7.63
C ILE A 43 -2.46 -8.51 -8.20
N ALA A 44 -2.44 -9.56 -7.39
CA ALA A 44 -2.79 -10.92 -7.80
C ALA A 44 -4.29 -11.10 -8.10
N HIS A 45 -5.16 -10.30 -7.47
CA HIS A 45 -6.60 -10.33 -7.72
C HIS A 45 -7.06 -9.35 -8.80
N THR A 46 -6.19 -8.45 -9.24
CA THR A 46 -6.50 -7.51 -10.31
C THR A 46 -6.33 -8.15 -11.68
N ALA A 47 -7.16 -7.75 -12.65
CA ALA A 47 -7.13 -8.28 -14.01
C ALA A 47 -5.73 -8.07 -14.66
N PRO A 48 -5.08 -9.14 -15.17
CA PRO A 48 -3.75 -9.03 -15.76
C PRO A 48 -3.70 -8.06 -16.95
N GLY A 49 -2.69 -7.18 -16.95
CA GLY A 49 -2.47 -6.18 -18.01
C GLY A 49 -3.47 -5.01 -18.01
N SER A 50 -4.27 -4.87 -16.95
CA SER A 50 -5.16 -3.71 -16.79
C SER A 50 -4.44 -2.53 -16.16
N THR A 51 -4.94 -1.31 -16.40
CA THR A 51 -4.42 -0.10 -15.75
C THR A 51 -4.55 -0.16 -14.23
N ALA A 52 -5.57 -0.88 -13.72
CA ALA A 52 -5.72 -1.11 -12.29
C ALA A 52 -4.57 -1.96 -11.72
N GLN A 53 -4.04 -2.92 -12.51
CA GLN A 53 -2.89 -3.73 -12.08
C GLN A 53 -1.62 -2.87 -12.06
N ASP A 54 -1.43 -1.99 -13.05
CA ASP A 54 -0.32 -1.03 -13.07
C ASP A 54 -0.37 -0.10 -11.84
N ASP A 55 -1.56 0.42 -11.52
CA ASP A 55 -1.78 1.24 -10.32
C ASP A 55 -1.46 0.46 -9.04
N ALA A 56 -1.92 -0.79 -8.92
CA ALA A 56 -1.63 -1.66 -7.77
C ALA A 56 -0.11 -1.93 -7.61
N VAL A 57 0.62 -2.11 -8.72
CA VAL A 57 2.09 -2.23 -8.71
C VAL A 57 2.77 -0.95 -8.22
N VAL A 58 2.28 0.22 -8.64
CA VAL A 58 2.78 1.52 -8.15
C VAL A 58 2.56 1.64 -6.64
N VAL A 59 1.36 1.31 -6.16
CA VAL A 59 1.04 1.32 -4.73
C VAL A 59 1.96 0.38 -3.94
N ALA A 60 2.19 -0.84 -4.43
CA ALA A 60 3.07 -1.80 -3.78
C ALA A 60 4.50 -1.25 -3.61
N ARG A 61 5.06 -0.63 -4.66
CA ARG A 61 6.40 -0.02 -4.61
C ARG A 61 6.47 1.12 -3.59
N LEU A 62 5.44 1.98 -3.53
CA LEU A 62 5.37 3.06 -2.54
C LEU A 62 5.34 2.53 -1.10
N VAL A 63 4.58 1.46 -0.85
CA VAL A 63 4.52 0.80 0.46
C VAL A 63 5.87 0.20 0.85
N PHE A 64 6.52 -0.50 -0.09
CA PHE A 64 7.85 -1.04 0.14
C PHE A 64 8.88 0.04 0.48
N ASP A 65 8.91 1.12 -0.30
CA ASP A 65 9.84 2.23 -0.07
C ASP A 65 9.58 2.93 1.27
N GLU A 66 8.34 2.95 1.76
CA GLU A 66 8.03 3.45 3.11
C GLU A 66 8.53 2.51 4.20
N LEU A 67 8.26 1.21 4.10
CA LEU A 67 8.72 0.23 5.09
C LEU A 67 10.26 0.16 5.17
N ALA A 68 10.93 0.29 4.03
CA ALA A 68 12.38 0.36 3.95
C ALA A 68 12.94 1.63 4.60
N ARG A 69 12.16 2.72 4.65
CA ARG A 69 12.51 3.97 5.35
C ARG A 69 12.18 3.92 6.85
N GLY A 70 11.19 3.12 7.25
CA GLY A 70 10.67 3.01 8.62
C GLY A 70 11.46 2.10 9.58
N THR A 71 12.67 1.66 9.22
CA THR A 71 13.51 0.74 10.02
C THR A 71 14.05 1.30 11.35
N ASP A 72 13.56 2.44 11.84
CA ASP A 72 13.80 2.91 13.23
C ASP A 72 12.85 2.24 14.25
N GLY A 73 12.62 0.93 14.11
CA GLY A 73 11.98 0.10 15.14
C GLY A 73 10.47 0.28 15.35
N ALA A 74 9.80 1.18 14.62
CA ALA A 74 8.34 1.30 14.64
C ALA A 74 7.72 0.25 13.71
N MET A 75 7.66 -1.01 14.17
CA MET A 75 6.77 -2.01 13.57
C MET A 75 5.34 -1.46 13.68
N ILE A 76 4.79 -0.95 12.58
CA ILE A 76 3.47 -0.33 12.61
C ILE A 76 2.46 -1.46 12.90
N PRO A 77 1.73 -1.42 14.04
CA PRO A 77 0.84 -2.50 14.40
C PRO A 77 -0.33 -2.52 13.41
N TRP A 78 -0.22 -3.41 12.44
CA TRP A 78 -1.15 -3.52 11.32
C TRP A 78 -2.22 -4.60 11.55
N SER A 79 -2.60 -4.75 12.81
CA SER A 79 -3.78 -5.47 13.24
C SER A 79 -4.66 -4.44 13.91
N GLY A 80 -5.62 -3.90 13.17
CA GLY A 80 -6.68 -3.14 13.80
C GLY A 80 -7.60 -4.06 14.62
N PRO A 81 -8.45 -3.45 15.45
CA PRO A 81 -9.36 -4.20 16.30
C PRO A 81 -10.35 -5.01 15.46
N PRO A 82 -10.95 -6.08 16.01
CA PRO A 82 -12.11 -6.70 15.39
C PRO A 82 -13.22 -5.67 15.20
N CYS A 83 -14.09 -5.91 14.22
CA CYS A 83 -15.17 -4.99 13.87
C CYS A 83 -16.00 -4.64 15.11
N PRO A 84 -16.14 -3.35 15.48
CA PRO A 84 -16.87 -2.96 16.68
C PRO A 84 -18.37 -3.25 16.60
N ALA A 85 -18.91 -3.46 15.39
CA ALA A 85 -20.32 -3.76 15.18
C ALA A 85 -20.67 -5.26 15.30
N CYS A 86 -19.78 -6.17 14.86
CA CYS A 86 -20.09 -7.60 14.80
C CYS A 86 -18.99 -8.54 15.32
N GLY A 87 -17.86 -8.00 15.76
CA GLY A 87 -16.71 -8.76 16.27
C GLY A 87 -15.93 -9.54 15.20
N ALA A 88 -16.28 -9.43 13.91
CA ALA A 88 -15.55 -10.12 12.85
C ALA A 88 -14.18 -9.48 12.60
N GLU A 89 -13.21 -10.29 12.19
CA GLU A 89 -11.93 -9.80 11.66
C GLU A 89 -12.17 -8.91 10.43
N MET A 90 -11.40 -7.83 10.33
CA MET A 90 -11.54 -6.84 9.27
C MET A 90 -10.46 -7.03 8.21
N ASN A 91 -10.82 -6.79 6.95
CA ASN A 91 -9.92 -6.87 5.81
C ASN A 91 -9.16 -5.55 5.67
N ALA A 92 -7.84 -5.59 5.74
CA ALA A 92 -7.01 -4.43 5.47
C ALA A 92 -6.98 -4.08 3.97
N GLU A 93 -6.98 -2.78 3.69
CA GLU A 93 -6.92 -2.18 2.36
C GLU A 93 -5.88 -1.04 2.39
N ILE A 94 -5.11 -0.87 1.31
CA ILE A 94 -4.21 0.26 1.12
C ILE A 94 -4.67 1.04 -0.10
N ILE A 95 -4.86 2.34 0.08
CA ILE A 95 -5.38 3.23 -0.96
C ILE A 95 -4.38 4.36 -1.17
N SER A 96 -4.02 4.61 -2.43
CA SER A 96 -3.26 5.79 -2.82
C SER A 96 -4.21 6.97 -3.04
N THR A 97 -3.96 8.08 -2.35
CA THR A 97 -4.74 9.31 -2.49
C THR A 97 -3.84 10.47 -2.90
N SER A 98 -4.41 11.59 -3.33
CA SER A 98 -3.67 12.83 -3.59
C SER A 98 -2.92 13.37 -2.36
N ARG A 99 -3.29 12.92 -1.15
CA ARG A 99 -2.68 13.30 0.13
C ARG A 99 -1.74 12.22 0.70
N GLY A 100 -1.34 11.25 -0.11
CA GLY A 100 -0.46 10.13 0.27
C GLY A 100 -1.21 8.81 0.45
N LEU A 101 -0.48 7.80 0.92
CA LEU A 101 -1.02 6.48 1.21
C LEU A 101 -1.95 6.54 2.43
N LYS A 102 -3.06 5.80 2.36
CA LYS A 102 -3.99 5.60 3.46
C LYS A 102 -4.20 4.11 3.63
N ALA A 103 -4.29 3.67 4.87
CA ALA A 103 -4.71 2.34 5.21
C ALA A 103 -6.13 2.40 5.78
N SER A 104 -6.94 1.43 5.40
CA SER A 104 -8.26 1.21 5.98
C SER A 104 -8.45 -0.25 6.29
N GLU A 105 -9.40 -0.53 7.16
CA GLU A 105 -9.91 -1.86 7.39
C GLU A 105 -11.40 -1.87 7.11
N ARG A 106 -11.87 -2.81 6.30
CA ARG A 106 -13.28 -3.00 5.97
C ARG A 106 -13.78 -4.30 6.58
N CYS A 107 -14.87 -4.22 7.31
CA CYS A 107 -15.54 -5.42 7.81
C CYS A 107 -16.26 -6.13 6.67
N PRO A 108 -15.97 -7.42 6.38
CA PRO A 108 -16.65 -8.15 5.31
C PRO A 108 -18.12 -8.47 5.60
N ARG A 109 -18.57 -8.31 6.86
CA ARG A 109 -19.95 -8.60 7.27
C ARG A 109 -20.84 -7.36 7.32
N CYS A 110 -20.32 -6.28 7.88
CA CYS A 110 -21.10 -5.07 8.15
C CYS A 110 -20.81 -3.94 7.18
N ASP A 111 -19.83 -4.11 6.29
CA ASP A 111 -19.29 -3.07 5.40
C ASP A 111 -18.76 -1.82 6.13
N LEU A 112 -18.60 -1.90 7.45
CA LEU A 112 -18.03 -0.84 8.28
C LEU A 112 -16.56 -0.66 7.93
N VAL A 113 -16.17 0.59 7.62
CA VAL A 113 -14.80 0.98 7.29
C VAL A 113 -14.18 1.75 8.44
N LEU A 114 -13.03 1.30 8.91
CA LEU A 114 -12.16 2.04 9.83
C LEU A 114 -10.98 2.59 9.03
N LEU A 115 -10.81 3.92 9.02
CA LEU A 115 -9.56 4.52 8.57
C LEU A 115 -8.54 4.34 9.68
N ILE A 116 -7.39 3.75 9.39
CA ILE A 116 -6.32 3.64 10.38
C ILE A 116 -5.47 4.91 10.26
N PRO A 117 -5.52 5.82 11.25
CA PRO A 117 -4.72 7.04 11.22
C PRO A 117 -3.23 6.69 11.29
N ASP A 118 -2.39 7.55 10.71
CA ASP A 118 -0.96 7.58 10.99
C ASP A 118 -0.07 6.42 10.54
N LEU A 119 -0.62 5.41 9.87
CA LEU A 119 0.15 4.36 9.20
C LEU A 119 1.16 4.89 8.17
N PHE A 120 0.92 6.08 7.62
CA PHE A 120 1.72 6.70 6.56
C PHE A 120 1.94 8.21 6.77
N THR A 121 1.68 8.76 7.97
CA THR A 121 1.62 10.22 8.19
C THR A 121 2.96 10.95 8.05
N GLY A 122 4.09 10.23 7.88
CA GLY A 122 5.36 10.82 7.43
C GLY A 122 5.35 11.38 5.99
N LEU A 123 4.32 11.11 5.18
CA LEU A 123 4.29 11.41 3.74
C LEU A 123 3.67 12.77 3.35
N THR A 124 3.13 13.54 4.29
CA THR A 124 2.42 14.80 3.96
C THR A 124 3.32 15.98 3.53
N ALA A 125 4.65 15.84 3.55
CA ALA A 125 5.55 16.98 3.36
C ALA A 125 6.19 17.12 1.95
N GLN A 126 6.00 16.21 0.99
CA GLN A 126 6.84 16.21 -0.23
C GLN A 126 6.13 16.16 -1.60
N ARG A 127 4.81 16.40 -1.68
CA ARG A 127 4.16 16.67 -2.97
C ARG A 127 3.88 18.16 -3.16
N THR A 128 4.94 18.96 -3.00
CA THR A 128 4.95 20.36 -3.45
C THR A 128 5.80 20.42 -4.72
N VAL A 129 5.16 20.84 -5.81
CA VAL A 129 5.74 21.25 -7.10
C VAL A 129 6.14 20.13 -8.09
N VAL A 130 5.17 19.67 -8.89
CA VAL A 130 5.34 19.64 -10.36
C VAL A 130 4.01 19.99 -11.03
N ASP A 131 4.11 21.00 -11.89
CA ASP A 131 3.15 21.46 -12.89
C ASP A 131 2.03 22.44 -12.48
N ALA A 132 2.45 23.68 -12.25
CA ALA A 132 1.66 24.86 -12.60
C ALA A 132 2.54 25.81 -13.42
N SER A 133 2.83 25.48 -14.68
CA SER A 133 3.35 26.47 -15.65
C SER A 133 3.18 26.04 -17.11
N ALA A 134 1.98 26.26 -17.64
CA ALA A 134 1.80 26.66 -19.04
C ALA A 134 0.42 27.34 -19.21
N PRO A 135 0.34 28.66 -19.46
CA PRO A 135 -0.90 29.27 -19.95
C PRO A 135 -1.14 28.85 -21.42
N PRO A 136 -2.41 28.68 -21.86
CA PRO A 136 -2.70 28.37 -23.25
C PRO A 136 -2.32 29.54 -24.16
N ALA A 137 -1.55 29.25 -25.21
CA ALA A 137 -1.24 30.18 -26.27
C ALA A 137 -2.53 30.56 -27.02
N ILE A 138 -3.00 31.79 -26.82
CA ILE A 138 -4.02 32.40 -27.67
C ILE A 138 -3.32 32.83 -28.96
N HIS A 139 -3.61 32.16 -30.06
CA HIS A 139 -3.27 32.64 -31.40
C HIS A 139 -4.18 33.83 -31.75
N PRO A 140 -3.65 35.03 -32.06
CA PRO A 140 -4.44 36.02 -32.76
C PRO A 140 -4.57 35.58 -34.23
N ALA A 141 -5.80 35.30 -34.63
CA ALA A 141 -6.19 35.23 -36.02
C ALA A 141 -6.10 36.63 -36.64
N ARG A 142 -5.26 36.74 -37.67
CA ARG A 142 -5.29 37.63 -38.85
C ARG A 142 -5.43 39.14 -38.66
#